data_AF-F5YNF8-F1
#
_entry.id   AF-F5YNF8-F1
#
_cell.length_a   1.000
_cell.length_b   1.000
_cell.length_c   1.000
_cell.angle_alpha   90.00
_cell.angle_beta   90.00
_cell.angle_gamma   90.00
#
_symmetry.space_group_name_H-M   'P 1'
#
loop_
_entity.id
_entity.type
_entity.pdbx_description
1 polymer ?
#
loop_
_entity_poly.entity_id
_entity_poly.type
_entity_poly.pdbx_seq_one_letter_code
_entity_poly.pdbx_strand_id
1 'polypeptide(L)'
;MATIYSLTTLELDESQKKALVDELTSALGQIYTKGLSLYFTKVKPEDTIGDAKNQLLFFVCVPPYITLEKKRLTIKILNDAAIRGAGYKGKLKVIVLFQYHDDDGVGKDGLLFADAKAAAHN
;
A
#
# COMPACT_ATOMS: atom_id res chain seq x y z
N MET A 1 6.92 -1.02 10.67
CA MET A 1 7.14 -1.17 9.22
C MET A 1 5.79 -1.13 8.53
N ALA A 2 5.69 -0.49 7.37
CA ALA A 2 4.51 -0.56 6.52
C ALA A 2 4.87 -1.17 5.16
N THR A 3 4.12 -2.17 4.74
CA THR A 3 4.26 -2.78 3.43
C THR A 3 2.95 -2.62 2.66
N ILE A 4 3.02 -2.01 1.49
CA ILE A 4 1.85 -1.76 0.66
C ILE A 4 2.00 -2.56 -0.64
N TYR A 5 1.07 -3.49 -0.85
CA TYR A 5 0.94 -4.22 -2.11
C TYR A 5 -0.26 -3.67 -2.86
N SER A 6 -0.04 -3.22 -4.10
CA SER A 6 -1.13 -2.79 -4.97
C SER A 6 -1.33 -3.73 -6.15
N LEU A 7 -2.60 -4.00 -6.44
CA LEU A 7 -3.06 -4.75 -7.60
C LEU A 7 -3.94 -3.83 -8.44
N THR A 8 -3.72 -3.84 -9.75
CA THR A 8 -4.52 -3.05 -10.67
C THR A 8 -4.81 -3.80 -11.94
N THR A 9 -6.01 -3.61 -12.51
CA THR A 9 -6.28 -3.97 -13.91
C THR A 9 -6.17 -2.76 -14.83
N LEU A 10 -5.77 -1.60 -14.30
CA LEU A 10 -5.68 -0.38 -15.08
C LEU A 10 -4.53 -0.46 -16.06
N GLU A 11 -4.82 -0.11 -17.30
CA GLU A 11 -3.82 0.14 -18.33
C GLU A 11 -3.17 1.48 -18.03
N LEU A 12 -1.99 1.43 -17.41
CA LEU A 12 -1.12 2.57 -17.18
C LEU A 12 0.11 2.38 -18.06
N ASP A 13 0.50 3.41 -18.80
CA ASP A 13 1.80 3.41 -19.44
C ASP A 13 2.93 3.52 -18.39
N GLU A 14 4.18 3.26 -18.79
CA GLU A 14 5.31 3.27 -17.87
C GLU A 14 5.54 4.65 -17.24
N SER A 15 5.20 5.74 -17.93
CA SER A 15 5.33 7.10 -17.40
C SER A 15 4.29 7.40 -16.32
N GLN A 16 3.03 7.00 -16.55
CA GLN A 16 1.94 7.11 -15.60
C GLN A 16 2.19 6.26 -14.35
N LYS A 17 2.63 5.01 -14.57
CA LYS A 17 3.00 4.10 -13.49
C LYS A 17 4.14 4.67 -12.66
N LYS A 18 5.19 5.17 -13.31
CA LYS A 18 6.32 5.79 -12.61
C LYS A 18 5.88 7.02 -11.81
N ALA A 19 5.12 7.93 -12.41
CA ALA A 19 4.64 9.13 -11.73
C ALA A 19 3.78 8.78 -10.51
N LEU A 20 2.87 7.81 -10.64
CA LEU A 20 2.05 7.32 -9.54
C LEU A 20 2.90 6.73 -8.40
N VAL A 21 3.87 5.87 -8.73
CA VAL A 21 4.76 5.25 -7.74
C VAL A 21 5.64 6.29 -7.04
N ASP A 22 6.19 7.26 -7.78
CA ASP A 22 7.03 8.32 -7.21
C ASP A 22 6.22 9.21 -6.25
N GLU A 23 5.01 9.61 -6.65
CA GLU A 23 4.09 10.40 -5.83
C GLU A 23 3.71 9.65 -4.55
N LEU A 24 3.30 8.38 -4.68
CA LEU A 24 2.93 7.54 -3.54
C LEU A 24 4.11 7.36 -2.59
N THR A 25 5.30 7.09 -3.12
CA THR A 25 6.52 6.91 -2.31
C THR A 25 6.81 8.18 -1.49
N SER A 26 6.73 9.35 -2.13
CA SER A 26 6.95 10.63 -1.46
C SER A 26 5.91 10.89 -0.35
N ALA A 27 4.63 10.79 -0.68
CA ALA A 27 3.55 11.12 0.25
C ALA A 27 3.43 10.11 1.41
N LEU A 28 3.53 8.82 1.13
CA LEU A 28 3.47 7.77 2.16
C LEU A 28 4.75 7.73 3.01
N GLY A 29 5.90 8.09 2.43
CA GLY A 29 7.17 8.18 3.16
C GLY A 29 7.14 9.20 4.31
N GLN A 30 6.31 10.25 4.19
CA GLN A 30 6.09 11.23 5.26
C GLN A 30 5.30 10.65 6.45
N ILE A 31 4.49 9.61 6.23
CA ILE A 31 3.64 8.97 7.26
C ILE A 31 4.36 7.76 7.88
N TYR A 32 5.03 6.98 7.03
CA TYR A 32 5.67 5.72 7.35
C TYR A 32 7.19 5.87 7.42
N THR A 33 7.66 6.74 8.31
CA THR A 33 9.07 7.13 8.43
C THR A 33 10.00 6.02 8.93
N LYS A 34 9.46 4.98 9.59
CA LYS A 34 10.25 3.85 10.13
C LYS A 34 10.42 2.69 9.14
N GLY A 35 10.04 2.88 7.88
CA GLY A 35 10.15 1.87 6.83
C GLY A 35 8.85 1.72 6.05
N LEU A 36 8.96 1.93 4.74
CA LEU A 36 7.92 1.79 3.74
C LEU A 36 8.43 0.89 2.62
N SER A 37 7.65 -0.14 2.28
CA SER A 37 7.83 -0.92 1.06
C SER A 37 6.57 -0.77 0.21
N LEU A 38 6.72 -0.46 -1.07
CA LEU A 38 5.62 -0.30 -2.01
C LEU A 38 5.84 -1.22 -3.22
N TYR A 39 4.87 -2.08 -3.48
CA TYR A 39 4.87 -3.00 -4.61
C TYR A 39 3.67 -2.69 -5.50
N PHE A 40 3.90 -2.55 -6.80
CA PHE A 40 2.85 -2.25 -7.76
C PHE A 40 2.75 -3.33 -8.84
N THR A 41 1.63 -4.05 -8.86
CA THR A 41 1.42 -5.20 -9.74
C THR A 41 0.22 -4.97 -10.65
N LYS A 42 0.43 -5.21 -11.95
CA LYS A 42 -0.64 -5.24 -12.95
C LYS A 42 -1.19 -6.67 -13.06
N VAL A 43 -2.51 -6.78 -13.03
CA VAL A 43 -3.30 -7.99 -13.29
C VAL A 43 -3.98 -7.82 -14.63
N LYS A 44 -4.07 -8.89 -15.42
CA LYS A 44 -4.75 -8.81 -16.72
C LYS A 44 -6.26 -8.64 -16.50
N PRO A 45 -6.95 -7.76 -17.26
CA PRO A 45 -8.39 -7.56 -17.09
C PRO A 45 -9.22 -8.85 -17.25
N GLU A 46 -8.79 -9.79 -18.09
CA GLU A 46 -9.41 -11.10 -18.29
C GLU A 46 -9.33 -12.02 -17.06
N ASP A 47 -8.36 -11.81 -16.18
CA ASP A 47 -8.19 -12.56 -14.93
C ASP A 47 -9.04 -11.98 -13.78
N THR A 48 -9.92 -11.01 -14.08
CA THR A 48 -10.75 -10.33 -13.10
C THR A 48 -12.23 -10.31 -13.47
N ILE A 49 -13.09 -10.32 -12.45
CA ILE A 49 -14.55 -10.39 -12.61
C ILE A 49 -15.25 -9.19 -11.96
N GLY A 50 -16.42 -8.85 -12.50
CA GLY A 50 -17.30 -7.83 -11.92
C GLY A 50 -16.61 -6.49 -11.70
N ASP A 51 -16.78 -5.94 -10.50
CA ASP A 51 -16.29 -4.61 -10.13
C ASP A 51 -14.76 -4.51 -9.98
N ALA A 52 -14.05 -5.64 -9.96
CA ALA A 52 -12.58 -5.66 -9.97
C ALA A 52 -11.99 -5.09 -11.27
N LYS A 53 -12.79 -5.03 -12.35
CA LYS A 53 -12.39 -4.37 -13.59
C LYS A 53 -12.25 -2.86 -13.38
N ASN A 54 -11.13 -2.33 -13.85
CA ASN A 54 -10.70 -0.93 -13.71
C ASN A 54 -10.56 -0.49 -12.25
N GLN A 55 -10.21 -1.43 -11.37
CA GLN A 55 -10.00 -1.17 -9.96
C GLN A 55 -8.51 -1.13 -9.62
N LEU A 56 -8.15 -0.28 -8.65
CA LEU A 56 -6.89 -0.27 -7.95
C LEU A 56 -7.13 -0.70 -6.50
N LEU A 57 -6.55 -1.83 -6.10
CA LEU A 57 -6.67 -2.41 -4.76
C LEU A 57 -5.33 -2.30 -4.04
N PHE A 58 -5.35 -1.81 -2.80
CA PHE A 58 -4.18 -1.72 -1.94
C PHE A 58 -4.35 -2.59 -0.69
N PHE A 59 -3.38 -3.45 -0.43
CA PHE A 59 -3.20 -4.12 0.85
C PHE A 59 -2.13 -3.38 1.64
N VAL A 60 -2.53 -2.76 2.75
CA VAL A 60 -1.67 -1.96 3.62
C VAL A 60 -1.37 -2.79 4.86
N CYS A 61 -0.20 -3.41 4.90
CA CYS A 61 0.29 -4.26 5.97
C CYS A 61 1.01 -3.40 7.03
N VAL A 62 0.40 -3.24 8.20
CA VAL A 62 0.86 -2.31 9.25
C VAL A 62 0.65 -2.89 10.66
N PRO A 63 1.33 -2.36 11.69
CA PRO A 63 1.10 -2.82 13.04
C PRO A 63 -0.33 -2.55 13.55
N PRO A 64 -0.87 -3.36 14.47
CA PRO A 64 -2.24 -3.20 14.99
C PRO A 64 -2.46 -1.86 15.71
N TYR A 65 -1.39 -1.26 16.23
CA TYR A 65 -1.41 0.01 16.95
C TYR A 65 -1.37 1.27 16.04
N ILE A 66 -1.47 1.13 14.71
CA ILE A 66 -1.58 2.28 13.82
C ILE A 66 -2.85 3.09 14.12
N THR A 67 -2.70 4.42 14.26
CA THR A 67 -3.82 5.30 14.64
C THR A 67 -4.87 5.40 13.52
N LEU A 68 -6.13 5.63 13.91
CA LEU A 68 -7.22 5.84 12.95
C LEU A 68 -6.95 7.04 12.03
N GLU A 69 -6.32 8.09 12.54
CA GLU A 69 -5.91 9.25 11.74
C GLU A 69 -4.91 8.87 10.64
N LYS A 70 -3.87 8.10 10.97
CA LYS A 70 -2.93 7.60 9.97
C LYS A 70 -3.60 6.70 8.93
N LYS A 71 -4.58 5.88 9.34
CA LYS A 71 -5.38 5.07 8.40
C LYS A 71 -6.16 5.97 7.43
N ARG A 72 -6.89 6.97 7.94
CA ARG A 72 -7.66 7.92 7.13
C ARG A 72 -6.77 8.69 6.15
N LEU A 73 -5.63 9.17 6.61
CA LEU A 73 -4.68 9.89 5.76
C LEU A 73 -4.11 8.98 4.67
N THR A 74 -3.75 7.74 5.01
CA THR A 74 -3.29 6.74 4.03
C THR A 74 -4.34 6.48 2.96
N ILE A 75 -5.60 6.26 3.35
CA ILE A 75 -6.71 6.06 2.40
C ILE A 75 -6.83 7.27 1.46
N LYS A 76 -6.79 8.49 2.02
CA LYS A 76 -6.90 9.72 1.23
C LYS A 76 -5.76 9.85 0.22
N ILE A 77 -4.52 9.63 0.63
CA ILE A 77 -3.34 9.71 -0.25
C ILE A 77 -3.45 8.69 -1.38
N LEU A 78 -3.75 7.43 -1.06
CA LEU A 78 -3.86 6.35 -2.04
C LEU A 78 -4.97 6.65 -3.06
N ASN A 79 -6.12 7.12 -2.61
CA ASN A 79 -7.22 7.52 -3.48
C ASN A 79 -6.86 8.71 -4.37
N ASP A 80 -6.34 9.78 -3.80
CA ASP A 80 -6.10 11.02 -4.53
C ASP A 80 -4.98 10.85 -5.57
N ALA A 81 -3.93 10.10 -5.23
CA ALA A 81 -2.85 9.75 -6.15
C ALA A 81 -3.37 8.86 -7.29
N ALA A 82 -4.21 7.86 -6.99
CA ALA A 82 -4.83 7.01 -7.99
C ALA A 82 -5.70 7.81 -8.97
N ILE A 83 -6.50 8.75 -8.47
CA ILE A 83 -7.35 9.61 -9.30
C ILE A 83 -6.49 10.53 -10.17
N ARG A 84 -5.41 11.11 -9.65
CA ARG A 84 -4.49 11.94 -10.44
C ARG A 84 -3.76 11.14 -11.52
N GLY A 85 -3.21 9.98 -11.16
CA GLY A 85 -2.35 9.19 -12.04
C GLY A 85 -3.12 8.37 -13.07
N ALA A 86 -4.28 7.84 -12.71
CA ALA A 86 -5.06 6.95 -13.58
C ALA A 86 -6.39 7.54 -14.06
N GLY A 87 -6.79 8.69 -13.51
CA GLY A 87 -8.12 9.28 -13.70
C GLY A 87 -9.19 8.64 -12.82
N TYR A 88 -10.26 9.38 -12.55
CA TYR A 88 -11.42 8.85 -11.82
C TYR A 88 -12.13 7.74 -12.62
N LYS A 89 -12.26 6.55 -12.03
CA LYS A 89 -12.89 5.38 -12.67
C LYS A 89 -14.30 5.06 -12.15
N GLY A 90 -14.86 5.91 -11.30
CA GLY A 90 -16.15 5.68 -10.64
C GLY A 90 -16.03 5.30 -9.18
N LYS A 91 -17.19 5.09 -8.55
CA LYS A 91 -17.25 4.68 -7.14
C LYS A 91 -16.66 3.29 -6.95
N LEU A 92 -16.07 3.05 -5.78
CA LEU A 92 -15.51 1.74 -5.38
C LEU A 92 -14.35 1.24 -6.27
N LYS A 93 -13.69 2.13 -7.02
CA LYS A 93 -12.56 1.76 -7.89
C LYS A 93 -11.18 1.96 -7.27
N VAL A 94 -11.10 2.58 -6.10
CA VAL A 94 -9.89 2.57 -5.28
C VAL A 94 -10.24 2.00 -3.92
N ILE A 95 -9.72 0.81 -3.62
CA ILE A 95 -10.02 0.08 -2.39
C ILE A 95 -8.75 -0.10 -1.59
N VAL A 96 -8.84 0.13 -0.27
CA VAL A 96 -7.72 0.01 0.66
C VAL A 96 -8.11 -0.93 1.78
N LEU A 97 -7.36 -2.02 1.92
CA LEU A 97 -7.54 -3.03 2.96
C LEU A 97 -6.34 -2.97 3.91
N PHE A 98 -6.61 -2.79 5.21
CA PHE A 98 -5.56 -2.84 6.23
C PHE A 98 -5.38 -4.29 6.71
N GLN A 99 -4.16 -4.80 6.58
CA GLN A 99 -3.74 -6.09 7.12
C GLN A 99 -2.83 -5.81 8.32
N TYR A 100 -3.11 -6.45 9.46
CA TYR A 100 -2.35 -6.20 10.67
C TYR A 100 -1.30 -7.28 10.89
N HIS A 101 -0.11 -6.86 11.31
CA HIS A 101 0.97 -7.74 11.77
C HIS A 101 1.47 -7.27 13.14
N ASP A 102 1.68 -8.17 14.08
CA ASP A 102 2.38 -7.87 15.33
C ASP A 102 3.88 -8.15 15.20
N ASP A 103 4.63 -7.94 16.28
CA ASP A 103 6.09 -8.11 16.28
C ASP A 103 6.49 -9.59 16.07
N ASP A 104 5.58 -10.55 16.30
CA ASP A 104 5.79 -12.00 16.08
C ASP A 104 5.37 -12.45 14.67
N GLY A 105 4.52 -11.69 13.99
CA GLY A 105 4.08 -11.92 12.62
C GLY A 105 5.03 -11.38 11.55
N VAL A 106 6.20 -10.84 11.94
CA VAL A 106 7.16 -10.23 11.02
C VAL A 106 8.55 -10.85 11.19
N GLY A 107 9.07 -11.43 10.11
CA GLY A 107 10.48 -11.80 9.99
C GLY A 107 11.29 -10.67 9.34
N LYS A 108 12.46 -10.36 9.90
CA LYS A 108 13.42 -9.40 9.35
C LYS A 108 14.84 -9.94 9.50
N ASP A 109 15.57 -9.98 8.39
CA ASP A 109 16.98 -10.41 8.35
C ASP A 109 17.22 -11.78 9.03
N GLY A 110 16.26 -12.70 8.89
CA GLY A 110 16.31 -14.04 9.48
C GLY A 110 15.86 -14.15 10.94
N LEU A 111 15.42 -13.05 11.57
CA LEU A 111 14.95 -13.01 12.96
C LEU A 111 13.48 -12.61 13.04
N LEU A 112 12.78 -13.00 14.11
CA LEU A 112 11.50 -12.36 14.43
C LEU A 112 11.75 -10.90 14.79
N PHE A 113 10.80 -10.02 14.43
CA PHE A 113 10.91 -8.61 14.73
C PHE A 113 10.89 -8.34 16.24
N ALA A 114 10.15 -9.16 17.01
CA ALA A 114 10.20 -9.16 18.47
C ALA A 114 11.62 -9.40 19.02
N ASP A 115 12.34 -10.40 18.50
CA ASP A 115 13.71 -10.71 18.92
C ASP A 115 14.68 -9.57 18.58
N ALA A 116 14.57 -9.04 17.36
CA ALA A 116 15.41 -7.92 16.91
C ALA A 116 15.19 -6.66 17.77
N LYS A 117 13.96 -6.41 18.20
CA LYS A 117 13.60 -5.29 19.07
C LYS A 117 14.13 -5.48 20.50
N ALA A 118 14.00 -6.68 21.06
CA ALA A 118 14.55 -7.00 22.38
C ALA A 118 16.08 -6.81 22.42
N ALA A 119 16.78 -7.24 21.36
CA ALA A 119 18.23 -7.09 21.25
C ALA A 119 18.69 -5.62 21.13
N ALA A 120 17.86 -4.73 20.56
CA ALA A 120 18.18 -3.31 20.40
C ALA A 120 17.99 -2.47 21.68
N HIS A 121 17.41 -3.05 22.73
CA HIS A 121 17.16 -2.39 24.01
C HIS A 121 18.09 -2.86 25.15
N ASN A 122 19.03 -3.78 24.84
CA ASN A 122 20.12 -4.20 25.72
C ASN A 122 21.44 -3.55 25.29
#